data_AF-A0AB74MBZ0-F1
#
_entry.id   AF-A0AB74MBZ0-F1
#
_cell.length_a   1.000
_cell.length_b   1.000
_cell.length_c   1.000
_cell.angle_alpha   90.00
_cell.angle_beta   90.00
_cell.angle_gamma   90.00
#
_symmetry.space_group_name_H-M   'P 1'
#
loop_
_entity.id
_entity.type
_entity.pdbx_description
1 polymer ?
#
loop_
_entity_poly.entity_id
_entity_poly.type
_entity_poly.pdbx_seq_one_letter_code
_entity_poly.pdbx_strand_id
1 'polypeptide(L)'
;MVTIIWKESKGTAKSRYKARREELIAERRSSERLTRKIALKISGCVGADKAVSLGSLRCKKAEEVESKQNRIYYRKPRSEMGVTCSGRQKQRGKSIPAYYD
;
A
#
# COMPACT_ATOMS: atom_id res chain seq x y z
N MET A 1 28.21 -57.42 27.41
CA MET A 1 27.37 -56.23 27.09
C MET A 1 26.41 -56.64 25.98
N VAL A 2 25.09 -56.46 26.15
CA VAL A 2 24.08 -56.88 25.16
C VAL A 2 23.64 -55.68 24.35
N THR A 3 23.82 -55.72 23.03
CA THR A 3 23.32 -54.70 22.09
C THR A 3 21.94 -55.11 21.60
N ILE A 4 20.91 -54.34 21.96
CA ILE A 4 19.54 -54.52 21.45
C ILE A 4 19.43 -53.74 20.13
N ILE A 5 19.21 -54.46 19.03
CA ILE A 5 18.95 -53.86 17.71
C ILE A 5 17.45 -53.66 17.57
N TRP A 6 17.00 -52.40 17.53
CA TRP A 6 15.60 -52.08 17.25
C TRP A 6 15.32 -52.20 15.75
N LYS A 7 14.32 -53.00 15.39
CA LYS A 7 13.81 -53.06 14.01
C LYS A 7 12.86 -51.90 13.77
N GLU A 8 13.16 -51.07 12.78
CA GLU A 8 12.26 -49.99 12.38
C GLU A 8 10.89 -50.52 11.93
N SER A 9 9.84 -50.02 12.57
CA SER A 9 8.46 -50.23 12.17
C SER A 9 8.19 -49.51 10.85
N LYS A 10 7.90 -50.24 9.77
CA LYS A 10 7.54 -49.69 8.45
C LYS A 10 6.08 -49.19 8.35
N GLY A 11 5.47 -48.90 9.51
CA GLY A 11 4.09 -48.42 9.63
C GLY A 11 3.01 -49.49 9.43
N THR A 12 1.75 -49.09 9.58
CA THR A 12 0.59 -49.98 9.42
C THR A 12 0.25 -50.20 7.95
N ALA A 13 -0.58 -51.21 7.63
CA ALA A 13 -1.05 -51.41 6.25
C ALA A 13 -1.74 -50.15 5.67
N LYS A 14 -2.46 -49.41 6.52
CA LYS A 14 -3.17 -48.17 6.14
C LYS A 14 -2.22 -47.01 5.87
N SER A 15 -1.12 -46.87 6.60
CA SER A 15 -0.13 -45.81 6.33
C SER A 15 0.56 -46.04 4.99
N ARG A 16 0.91 -47.29 4.66
CA ARG A 16 1.50 -47.66 3.37
C ARG A 16 0.52 -47.45 2.20
N TYR A 17 -0.78 -47.68 2.42
CA TYR A 17 -1.81 -47.38 1.43
C TYR A 17 -1.94 -45.87 1.18
N LYS A 18 -1.90 -45.05 2.23
CA LYS A 18 -1.93 -43.58 2.11
C LYS A 18 -0.70 -43.06 1.36
N ALA A 19 0.49 -43.53 1.72
CA ALA A 19 1.74 -43.18 1.03
C ALA A 19 1.67 -43.42 -0.48
N ARG A 20 1.14 -44.58 -0.90
CA ARG A 20 0.93 -44.88 -2.34
C ARG A 20 -0.10 -43.98 -3.03
N ARG A 21 -1.01 -43.36 -2.28
CA ARG A 21 -2.09 -42.51 -2.81
C ARG A 21 -1.83 -41.03 -2.61
N GLU A 22 -0.72 -40.65 -1.99
CA GLU A 22 -0.39 -39.25 -1.67
C GLU A 22 -0.25 -38.40 -2.93
N GLU A 23 0.43 -38.91 -3.97
CA GLU A 23 0.60 -38.22 -5.25
C GLU A 23 -0.76 -37.96 -5.93
N LEU A 24 -1.63 -38.97 -6.00
CA LEU A 24 -2.97 -38.84 -6.58
C LEU A 24 -3.87 -37.87 -5.80
N ILE A 25 -3.72 -37.81 -4.47
CA ILE A 25 -4.44 -36.86 -3.62
C ILE A 25 -3.89 -35.45 -3.79
N ALA A 26 -2.57 -35.29 -3.90
CA ALA A 26 -1.92 -34.01 -4.14
C ALA A 26 -2.30 -33.44 -5.51
N GLU A 27 -2.27 -34.28 -6.55
CA GLU A 27 -2.70 -33.93 -7.91
C GLU A 27 -4.17 -33.47 -7.91
N ARG A 28 -5.07 -34.26 -7.30
CA ARG A 28 -6.49 -33.89 -7.14
C ARG A 28 -6.69 -32.57 -6.41
N ARG A 29 -5.97 -32.33 -5.31
CA ARG A 29 -6.07 -31.06 -4.57
C ARG A 29 -5.57 -29.88 -5.39
N SER A 30 -4.54 -30.08 -6.22
CA SER A 30 -4.00 -29.04 -7.08
C SER A 30 -4.98 -28.68 -8.21
N SER A 31 -5.58 -29.68 -8.84
CA SER A 31 -6.57 -29.48 -9.91
C SER A 31 -7.87 -28.87 -9.38
N GLU A 32 -8.38 -29.32 -8.23
CA GLU A 32 -9.56 -28.73 -7.57
C GLU A 32 -9.35 -27.26 -7.17
N ARG A 33 -8.13 -26.84 -6.88
CA ARG A 33 -7.82 -25.44 -6.55
C ARG A 33 -7.81 -24.57 -7.80
N LEU A 34 -7.28 -25.08 -8.91
CA LEU A 34 -7.25 -24.39 -10.20
C LEU A 34 -8.67 -24.26 -10.79
N THR A 35 -9.46 -25.33 -10.75
CA THR A 35 -10.85 -25.32 -11.24
C THR A 35 -11.70 -24.34 -10.46
N ARG A 36 -11.57 -24.28 -9.12
CA ARG A 36 -12.25 -23.26 -8.29
C ARG A 36 -11.84 -21.84 -8.65
N LYS A 37 -10.56 -21.57 -8.90
CA LYS A 37 -10.09 -20.24 -9.34
C LYS A 37 -10.67 -19.83 -10.69
N ILE A 38 -10.72 -20.77 -11.63
CA ILE A 38 -11.28 -20.53 -12.97
C ILE A 38 -12.80 -20.29 -12.87
N ALA A 39 -13.51 -21.12 -12.11
CA ALA A 39 -14.94 -20.96 -11.86
C ALA A 39 -15.25 -19.61 -11.21
N LEU A 40 -14.48 -19.17 -10.22
CA LEU A 40 -14.65 -17.86 -9.57
C LEU A 40 -14.39 -16.68 -10.51
N LYS A 41 -13.43 -16.81 -11.44
CA LYS A 41 -13.21 -15.79 -12.48
C LYS A 41 -14.38 -15.72 -13.46
N ILE A 42 -14.88 -16.88 -13.90
CA ILE A 42 -15.99 -16.97 -14.87
C ILE A 42 -17.31 -16.54 -14.22
N SER A 43 -17.54 -16.85 -12.94
CA SER A 43 -18.73 -16.44 -12.19
C SER A 43 -18.76 -14.94 -11.87
N GLY A 44 -17.75 -14.18 -12.30
CA GLY A 44 -17.76 -12.73 -12.28
C GLY A 44 -17.55 -12.15 -10.89
N CYS A 45 -16.30 -12.02 -10.46
CA CYS A 45 -15.94 -10.95 -9.53
C CYS A 45 -15.94 -9.63 -10.31
N VAL A 46 -17.12 -9.05 -10.53
CA VAL A 46 -17.35 -7.78 -11.25
C VAL A 46 -16.46 -6.64 -10.70
N GLY A 47 -15.92 -6.77 -9.48
CA GLY A 47 -15.00 -5.81 -8.88
C GLY A 47 -13.54 -5.87 -9.36
N ALA A 48 -13.03 -7.00 -9.85
CA ALA A 48 -11.60 -7.13 -10.20
C ALA A 48 -11.28 -6.53 -11.58
N ASP A 49 -12.07 -6.87 -12.60
CA ASP A 49 -11.91 -6.29 -13.94
C ASP A 49 -12.21 -4.79 -13.94
N LYS A 50 -13.17 -4.36 -13.10
CA LYS A 50 -13.53 -2.96 -12.86
C LYS A 50 -12.48 -2.21 -12.03
N ALA A 51 -11.65 -2.90 -11.25
CA ALA A 51 -10.51 -2.29 -10.54
C ALA A 51 -9.28 -2.14 -11.44
N VAL A 52 -9.06 -3.06 -12.39
CA VAL A 52 -7.98 -2.97 -13.38
C VAL A 52 -8.29 -1.92 -14.46
N SER A 53 -9.56 -1.72 -14.82
CA SER A 53 -9.97 -0.70 -15.80
C SER A 53 -9.77 0.75 -15.32
N LEU A 54 -9.58 0.98 -14.01
CA LEU A 54 -9.34 2.31 -13.45
C LEU A 54 -7.85 2.74 -13.47
N GLY A 55 -6.96 1.92 -14.02
CA GLY A 55 -5.50 2.15 -14.04
C GLY A 55 -5.06 3.46 -14.71
N SER A 56 -5.91 4.10 -15.52
CA SER A 56 -5.60 5.37 -16.20
C SER A 56 -6.22 6.62 -15.55
N LEU A 57 -7.15 6.48 -14.59
CA LEU A 57 -7.93 7.61 -14.06
C LEU A 57 -7.25 8.40 -12.93
N ARG A 58 -6.09 7.94 -12.43
CA ARG A 58 -5.32 8.63 -11.39
C ARG A 58 -4.10 9.40 -11.91
N CYS A 59 -3.97 9.59 -13.21
CA CYS A 59 -2.99 10.50 -13.79
C CYS A 59 -3.54 11.94 -13.88
N LYS A 60 -4.19 12.44 -12.82
CA LYS A 60 -4.26 13.89 -12.66
C LYS A 60 -2.83 14.33 -12.38
N LYS A 61 -2.19 15.02 -13.33
CA LYS A 61 -0.89 15.65 -13.10
C LYS A 61 -1.02 16.44 -11.80
N ALA A 62 -0.08 16.24 -10.87
CA ALA A 62 -0.01 17.07 -9.68
C ALA A 62 0.15 18.51 -10.17
N GLU A 63 -0.93 19.27 -10.09
CA GLU A 63 -0.88 20.70 -10.34
C GLU A 63 0.14 21.25 -9.34
N GLU A 64 1.18 21.91 -9.82
CA GLU A 64 2.15 22.62 -8.96
C GLU A 64 1.44 23.84 -8.39
N VAL A 65 0.56 23.61 -7.42
CA VAL A 65 -0.35 24.64 -6.94
C VAL A 65 0.43 25.60 -6.03
N GLU A 66 0.48 26.87 -6.44
CA GLU A 66 0.77 28.06 -5.62
C GLU A 66 0.05 28.03 -4.25
N SER A 67 -1.07 27.30 -4.16
CA SER A 67 -1.89 27.06 -2.96
C SER A 67 -1.10 26.52 -1.75
N LYS A 68 0.00 25.78 -1.94
CA LYS A 68 0.82 25.32 -0.81
C LYS A 68 1.50 26.46 -0.06
N GLN A 69 1.97 27.50 -0.75
CA GLN A 69 2.67 28.63 -0.12
C GLN A 69 1.70 29.49 0.69
N ASN A 70 0.52 29.77 0.15
CA ASN A 70 -0.51 30.57 0.82
C ASN A 70 -0.99 29.95 2.14
N ARG A 71 -1.03 28.61 2.23
CA ARG A 71 -1.37 27.88 3.48
C ARG A 71 -0.37 28.13 4.61
N ILE A 72 0.88 28.42 4.28
CA ILE A 72 1.95 28.62 5.26
C ILE A 72 1.98 30.09 5.69
N TYR A 73 1.99 31.03 4.75
CA TYR A 73 2.13 32.46 5.04
C TYR A 73 0.89 33.10 5.67
N TYR A 74 -0.32 32.71 5.24
CA TYR A 74 -1.57 33.34 5.68
C TYR A 74 -2.40 32.43 6.60
N ARG A 75 -1.73 31.57 7.37
CA ARG A 75 -2.41 30.67 8.31
C ARG A 75 -2.93 31.44 9.53
N LYS A 76 -4.13 31.11 9.99
CA LYS A 76 -4.60 31.54 11.31
C LYS A 76 -3.62 31.05 12.40
N PRO A 77 -3.36 31.85 13.45
CA PRO A 77 -2.50 31.44 14.55
C PRO A 77 -3.02 30.13 15.17
N ARG A 78 -2.10 29.23 15.53
CA ARG A 78 -2.44 27.85 15.92
C ARG A 78 -3.09 27.77 17.31
N SER A 79 -2.80 28.72 18.17
CA SER A 79 -3.33 28.81 19.55
C SER A 79 -4.34 29.93 19.67
N GLU A 80 -5.26 29.81 20.63
CA GLU A 80 -6.26 30.84 20.96
C GLU A 80 -5.66 32.15 21.47
N MET A 81 -4.35 32.17 21.75
CA MET A 81 -3.58 33.36 22.15
C MET A 81 -3.43 34.45 21.08
N GLY A 82 -3.79 34.17 19.81
CA GLY A 82 -3.69 35.16 18.74
C GLY A 82 -2.28 35.35 18.16
N VAL A 83 -2.01 36.51 17.55
CA VAL A 83 -0.71 36.84 16.93
C VAL A 83 0.31 37.20 18.00
N THR A 84 1.46 36.51 17.99
CA THR A 84 2.47 36.62 19.06
C THR A 84 3.57 37.65 18.80
N CYS A 85 3.57 38.31 17.64
CA CYS A 85 4.57 39.31 17.25
C CYS A 85 3.93 40.58 16.67
N SER A 86 4.69 41.68 16.64
CA SER A 86 4.24 42.98 16.11
C SER A 86 5.12 43.46 14.97
N GLY A 87 4.55 43.79 13.82
CA GLY A 87 5.33 44.19 12.63
C GLY A 87 6.04 45.54 12.76
N ARG A 88 5.47 46.50 13.50
CA ARG A 88 6.05 47.82 13.83
C ARG A 88 6.81 48.52 12.68
N GLN A 89 6.37 48.33 11.45
CA GLN A 89 7.05 48.88 10.28
C GLN A 89 7.01 50.41 10.32
N LYS A 90 8.17 51.04 10.11
CA LYS A 90 8.33 52.50 10.09
C LYS A 90 9.09 52.90 8.83
N GLN A 91 8.70 54.02 8.25
CA GLN A 91 9.40 54.63 7.13
C GLN A 91 10.06 55.94 7.60
N ARG A 92 11.27 56.20 7.12
CA ARG A 92 11.99 57.45 7.35
C ARG A 92 12.12 58.22 6.04
N GLY A 93 12.20 59.53 6.16
CA GLY A 93 12.43 60.42 5.03
C GLY A 93 13.81 60.17 4.40
N LYS A 94 13.92 60.53 3.12
CA LYS A 94 15.18 60.51 2.36
C LYS A 94 15.35 61.89 1.75
N SER A 95 16.58 62.37 1.60
CA SER A 95 16.89 63.54 0.79
C SER A 95 16.97 63.09 -0.68
N ILE A 96 15.86 63.22 -1.41
CA ILE A 96 15.78 62.85 -2.82
C ILE A 96 15.98 64.13 -3.64
N PRO A 97 17.02 64.23 -4.50
CA PRO A 97 17.24 65.40 -5.33
C PRO A 97 16.11 65.56 -6.35
N ALA A 98 15.71 66.81 -6.59
CA ALA A 98 14.61 67.15 -7.52
C ALA A 98 15.08 67.27 -8.97
N TYR A 99 16.39 67.39 -9.20
CA TYR A 99 17.02 67.48 -10.51
C TYR A 99 18.26 66.57 -10.53
N TYR A 100 18.53 66.00 -11.69
CA TYR A 100 19.79 65.34 -11.98
C TYR A 100 20.57 66.34 -12.84
N ASP A 101 21.59 66.98 -12.27
CA ASP A 101 22.57 67.73 -13.05
C ASP A 101 23.40 66.76 -13.92
#